data_AF-J7HDC7-F1
#
_entry.id   AF-J7HDC7-F1
#
_cell.length_a   1.000
_cell.length_b   1.000
_cell.length_c   1.000
_cell.angle_alpha   90.00
_cell.angle_beta   90.00
_cell.angle_gamma   90.00
#
_symmetry.space_group_name_H-M   'P 1'
#
loop_
_entity.id
_entity.type
_entity.pdbx_description
1 polymer ?
#
loop_
_entity_poly.entity_id
_entity_poly.type
_entity_poly.pdbx_seq_one_letter_code
_entity_poly.pdbx_strand_id
1 'polypeptide(L)'
;MMFWRKDGEELHENVDHGEILPNHDGSFQMSSDLDVSSVPPEDRGKYECVFQLSGVKEDIVTKLDKAVIRTNGEKPTDMTVPIIAAVVVLALVLIAVIGFVIYKKKNAKRPPSPINNPEVLEELNPNA
;
A
#
# COMPACT_ATOMS: atom_id res chain seq x y z
N MET A 1 29.25 8.52 24.86
CA MET A 1 27.85 8.35 25.29
C MET A 1 26.97 8.30 24.05
N MET A 2 25.91 7.48 24.03
CA MET A 2 24.98 7.41 22.90
C MET A 2 23.56 7.58 23.41
N PHE A 3 22.81 8.51 22.82
CA PHE A 3 21.46 8.85 23.23
C PHE A 3 20.61 9.27 22.03
N TRP A 4 19.29 9.28 22.23
CA TRP A 4 18.34 9.78 21.26
C TRP A 4 17.91 11.20 21.63
N ARG A 5 17.73 12.06 20.64
CA ARG A 5 17.09 13.36 20.81
C ARG A 5 15.97 13.56 19.82
N LYS A 6 14.99 14.37 20.20
CA LYS A 6 13.92 14.83 19.33
C LYS A 6 13.85 16.34 19.41
N ASP A 7 13.90 17.00 18.26
CA ASP A 7 13.83 18.47 18.19
C ASP A 7 14.85 19.19 19.09
N GLY A 8 16.00 18.56 19.36
CA GLY A 8 17.07 19.07 20.21
C GLY A 8 17.03 18.64 21.68
N GLU A 9 15.95 18.03 22.14
CA GLU A 9 15.80 17.55 23.51
C GLU A 9 16.14 16.06 23.63
N GLU A 10 16.93 15.69 24.64
CA GLU A 10 17.28 14.29 24.92
C GLU A 10 16.04 13.48 25.35
N LEU A 11 15.92 12.28 24.81
CA LEU A 11 14.85 11.33 25.11
C LEU A 11 15.35 10.24 26.04
N HIS A 12 14.54 9.97 27.07
CA HIS A 12 14.74 8.83 27.98
C HIS A 12 13.59 7.82 27.91
N GLU A 13 12.41 8.23 27.41
CA GLU A 13 11.28 7.32 27.21
C GLU A 13 11.47 6.48 25.94
N ASN A 14 11.09 5.21 25.99
CA ASN A 14 11.14 4.28 24.85
C ASN A 14 12.55 4.08 24.26
N VAL A 15 13.59 4.41 25.02
CA VAL A 15 15.00 4.21 24.67
C VAL A 15 15.56 3.11 25.54
N ASP A 16 16.06 2.05 24.90
CA ASP A 16 16.78 0.97 25.55
C ASP A 16 18.27 1.03 25.17
N HIS A 17 19.14 1.24 26.16
CA HIS A 17 20.58 1.22 25.93
C HIS A 17 21.11 -0.21 25.98
N GLY A 18 21.74 -0.64 24.89
CA GLY A 18 22.39 -1.94 24.82
C GLY A 18 23.71 -1.99 25.58
N GLU A 19 24.25 -3.19 25.73
CA GLU A 19 25.57 -3.40 26.30
C GLU A 19 26.68 -2.92 25.37
N ILE A 20 27.84 -2.57 25.95
CA ILE A 20 29.06 -2.32 25.19
C ILE A 20 29.78 -3.65 24.98
N LEU A 21 29.86 -4.10 23.73
CA LEU A 21 30.45 -5.40 23.38
C LEU A 21 31.85 -5.23 22.80
N PRO A 22 32.85 -6.00 23.26
CA PRO A 22 34.19 -5.95 22.70
C PRO A 22 34.27 -6.68 21.35
N ASN A 23 35.08 -6.15 20.43
CA ASN A 23 35.44 -6.80 19.17
C ASN A 23 36.83 -7.44 19.24
N HIS A 24 37.12 -8.39 18.33
CA HIS A 24 38.41 -9.08 18.27
C HIS A 24 39.59 -8.17 17.88
N ASP A 25 39.33 -7.03 17.26
CA ASP A 25 40.34 -6.05 16.83
C ASP A 25 40.66 -5.00 17.91
N GLY A 26 40.09 -5.13 19.10
CA GLY A 26 40.25 -4.18 20.20
C GLY A 26 39.31 -2.97 20.15
N SER A 27 38.42 -2.88 19.16
CA SER A 27 37.31 -1.91 19.15
C SER A 27 36.11 -2.41 19.98
N PHE A 28 35.06 -1.58 20.07
CA PHE A 28 33.82 -1.92 20.77
C PHE A 28 32.60 -1.61 19.89
N GLN A 29 31.51 -2.32 20.13
CA GLN A 29 30.17 -2.04 19.60
C GLN A 29 29.29 -1.51 20.74
N MET A 30 28.38 -0.60 20.43
CA MET A 30 27.38 -0.08 21.36
C MET A 30 26.08 0.16 20.60
N SER A 31 24.93 -0.09 21.24
CA SER A 31 23.59 0.14 20.67
C SER A 31 22.71 0.98 21.60
N SER A 32 21.71 1.61 21.01
CA SER A 32 20.68 2.41 21.69
C SER A 32 19.44 2.33 20.82
N ASP A 33 18.46 1.59 21.28
CA ASP A 33 17.28 1.20 20.52
C ASP A 33 16.11 2.10 20.91
N LEU A 34 15.49 2.75 19.92
CA LEU A 34 14.33 3.62 20.12
C LEU A 34 13.09 2.98 19.47
N ASP A 35 12.02 2.78 20.25
CA ASP A 35 10.73 2.36 19.70
C ASP A 35 9.99 3.55 19.07
N VAL A 36 9.85 3.52 17.75
CA VAL A 36 9.11 4.50 16.94
C VAL A 36 7.87 3.90 16.27
N SER A 37 7.36 2.78 16.79
CA SER A 37 6.20 2.07 16.23
C SER A 37 4.94 2.94 16.17
N SER A 38 4.77 3.87 17.12
CA SER A 38 3.68 4.84 17.18
C SER A 38 3.92 6.12 16.38
N VAL A 39 5.11 6.32 15.81
CA VAL A 39 5.51 7.56 15.14
C VAL A 39 5.23 7.47 13.63
N PRO A 40 4.45 8.40 13.06
CA PRO A 40 4.22 8.48 11.62
C PRO A 40 5.54 8.62 10.85
N PRO A 41 5.70 8.00 9.66
CA PRO A 41 6.94 8.07 8.88
C PRO A 41 7.42 9.51 8.60
N GLU A 42 6.51 10.44 8.37
CA GLU A 42 6.76 11.87 8.14
C GLU A 42 7.39 12.58 9.35
N ASP A 43 7.17 12.08 10.56
CA ASP A 43 7.67 12.66 11.80
C ASP A 43 8.98 12.01 12.28
N ARG A 44 9.43 10.91 11.66
CA ARG A 44 10.67 10.22 12.04
C ARG A 44 11.93 11.06 11.85
N GLY A 45 11.93 11.97 10.87
CA GLY A 45 13.05 12.87 10.60
C GLY A 45 13.36 13.87 11.73
N LYS A 46 12.50 13.98 12.74
CA LYS A 46 12.71 14.79 13.95
C LYS A 46 13.61 14.11 14.99
N TYR A 47 13.84 12.81 14.85
CA TYR A 47 14.62 12.00 15.78
C TYR A 47 16.06 11.85 15.31
N GLU A 48 16.99 12.01 16.23
CA GLU A 48 18.43 11.94 15.96
C GLU A 48 19.11 11.07 17.01
N CYS A 49 19.90 10.10 16.56
CA CYS A 49 20.83 9.37 17.41
C CYS A 49 22.13 10.15 17.48
N VAL A 50 22.57 10.50 18.69
CA VAL A 50 23.78 11.27 18.93
C VAL A 50 24.80 10.37 19.60
N PHE A 51 26.00 10.30 19.03
CA PHE A 51 27.13 9.59 19.61
C PHE A 51 28.27 10.56 19.91
N GLN A 52 28.62 10.61 21.20
CA GLN A 52 29.69 11.44 21.74
C GLN A 52 30.89 10.56 22.08
N LEU A 53 32.02 10.81 21.42
CA LEU A 53 33.29 10.13 21.66
C LEU A 53 34.25 11.05 22.41
N SER A 54 34.80 10.58 23.53
CA SER A 54 35.76 11.37 24.31
C SER A 54 36.98 11.72 23.46
N GLY A 55 37.41 12.99 23.54
CA GLY A 55 38.53 13.51 22.75
C GLY A 55 38.18 13.94 21.32
N VAL A 56 36.94 13.73 20.87
CA VAL A 56 36.41 14.29 19.62
C VAL A 56 35.58 15.53 19.96
N LYS A 57 35.79 16.62 19.22
CA LYS A 57 35.07 17.90 19.47
C LYS A 57 33.64 17.89 18.97
N GLU A 58 33.40 17.20 17.86
CA GLU A 58 32.12 17.19 17.16
C GLU A 58 31.36 15.90 17.46
N ASP A 59 30.07 16.04 17.71
CA ASP A 59 29.16 14.91 17.91
C ASP A 59 28.87 14.21 16.58
N ILE A 60 28.80 12.88 16.60
CA ILE A 60 28.35 12.10 15.46
C ILE A 60 26.83 11.98 15.54
N VAL A 61 26.14 12.66 14.62
CA VAL A 61 24.67 12.72 14.59
C VAL A 61 24.11 11.93 13.41
N THR A 62 23.20 11.00 13.68
CA THR A 62 22.48 10.23 12.65
C THR A 62 20.98 10.52 12.76
N LYS A 63 20.39 11.11 11.71
CA LYS A 63 18.95 11.35 11.61
C LYS A 63 18.20 10.07 11.24
N LEU A 64 17.05 9.84 11.87
CA LEU A 64 16.14 8.74 11.53
C LEU A 64 15.32 9.07 10.28
N ASP A 65 16.01 9.25 9.15
CA ASP A 65 15.39 9.51 7.85
C ASP A 65 15.11 8.20 7.10
N LYS A 66 13.99 8.14 6.37
CA LYS A 66 13.57 6.99 5.55
C LYS A 66 14.65 6.56 4.56
N ALA A 67 15.47 7.48 4.06
CA ALA A 67 16.56 7.17 3.14
C ALA A 67 17.72 6.40 3.82
N VAL A 68 17.89 6.54 5.13
CA VAL A 68 19.01 5.98 5.90
C VAL A 68 18.58 4.76 6.73
N ILE A 69 17.28 4.59 7.01
CA ILE A 69 16.74 3.40 7.67
C ILE A 69 17.09 2.16 6.86
N ARG A 70 17.95 1.31 7.44
CA ARG A 70 18.20 -0.04 6.95
C ARG A 70 17.18 -0.96 7.60
N THR A 71 16.34 -1.59 6.79
CA THR A 71 15.41 -2.62 7.24
C THR A 71 15.85 -3.97 6.70
N ASN A 72 15.88 -4.99 7.56
CA ASN A 72 16.04 -6.39 7.16
C ASN A 72 14.71 -7.02 6.71
N GLY A 73 13.60 -6.29 6.85
CA GLY A 73 12.29 -6.76 6.41
C GLY A 73 12.13 -6.69 4.89
N GLU A 74 11.41 -7.67 4.33
CA GLU A 74 11.02 -7.62 2.93
C GLU A 74 10.24 -6.33 2.68
N LYS A 75 10.67 -5.56 1.66
CA LYS A 75 9.89 -4.41 1.21
C LYS A 75 8.52 -4.96 0.78
N PRO A 76 7.39 -4.40 1.26
CA PRO A 76 6.10 -4.81 0.75
C PRO A 76 6.15 -4.65 -0.78
N THR A 77 5.96 -5.75 -1.49
CA THR A 77 5.99 -5.73 -2.94
C THR A 77 4.90 -4.76 -3.40
N ASP A 78 5.26 -3.79 -4.23
CA ASP A 78 4.33 -2.84 -4.88
C ASP A 78 3.32 -3.54 -5.82
N MET A 79 3.22 -4.87 -5.73
CA MET A 79 2.30 -5.71 -6.49
C MET A 79 0.89 -5.73 -5.89
N THR A 80 0.68 -5.30 -4.65
CA THR A 80 -0.67 -5.29 -4.04
C THR A 80 -1.65 -4.44 -4.84
N VAL A 81 -1.25 -3.24 -5.26
CA VAL A 81 -2.09 -2.32 -6.05
C VAL A 81 -2.44 -2.90 -7.43
N PRO A 82 -1.49 -3.36 -8.28
CA PRO A 82 -1.82 -3.94 -9.57
C PRO A 82 -2.60 -5.25 -9.46
N ILE A 83 -2.40 -6.05 -8.41
CA ILE A 83 -3.20 -7.26 -8.16
C ILE A 83 -4.67 -6.89 -7.90
N ILE A 84 -4.93 -5.93 -7.01
CA ILE A 84 -6.30 -5.47 -6.70
C ILE A 84 -6.95 -4.92 -7.98
N ALA A 85 -6.24 -4.09 -8.74
CA ALA A 85 -6.74 -3.54 -9.99
C ALA A 85 -7.11 -4.64 -11.00
N ALA A 86 -6.26 -5.66 -11.18
CA ALA A 86 -6.51 -6.77 -12.09
C ALA A 86 -7.75 -7.58 -11.70
N VAL A 87 -7.93 -7.87 -10.40
CA VAL A 87 -9.11 -8.59 -9.89
C VAL A 87 -10.41 -7.82 -10.14
N VAL A 88 -10.40 -6.50 -9.91
CA VAL A 88 -11.57 -5.64 -10.16
C VAL A 88 -11.94 -5.64 -11.65
N VAL A 89 -10.95 -5.49 -12.53
CA VAL A 89 -11.18 -5.52 -13.99
C VAL A 89 -11.76 -6.87 -14.41
N LEU A 90 -11.20 -7.98 -13.92
CA LEU A 90 -11.70 -9.32 -14.23
C LEU A 90 -13.17 -9.50 -13.80
N ALA A 91 -13.53 -9.04 -12.60
CA ALA A 91 -14.89 -9.11 -12.09
C ALA A 91 -15.88 -8.31 -12.95
N LEU A 92 -15.52 -7.09 -13.35
CA LEU A 92 -16.35 -6.25 -14.22
C LEU A 92 -16.58 -6.89 -15.60
N VAL A 93 -15.54 -7.49 -16.18
CA VAL A 93 -15.65 -8.22 -17.46
C VAL A 93 -16.60 -9.41 -17.33
N LEU A 94 -16.50 -10.20 -16.27
CA LEU A 94 -17.41 -11.33 -16.02
C LEU A 94 -18.86 -10.88 -15.88
N ILE A 95 -19.12 -9.80 -15.14
CA ILE A 95 -20.46 -9.22 -14.99
C ILE A 95 -21.02 -8.78 -16.35
N ALA A 96 -20.21 -8.09 -17.17
CA ALA A 96 -20.61 -7.64 -18.50
C ALA A 96 -20.94 -8.81 -19.43
N VAL A 97 -20.13 -9.86 -19.44
CA VAL A 97 -20.35 -11.08 -20.23
C VAL A 97 -21.65 -11.77 -19.82
N ILE A 98 -21.87 -11.97 -18.52
CA ILE A 98 -23.10 -12.58 -18.00
C ILE A 98 -24.33 -11.75 -18.38
N GLY A 99 -24.25 -10.43 -18.20
CA GLY A 99 -25.31 -9.49 -18.60
C GLY A 99 -25.64 -9.57 -20.09
N PHE A 100 -24.61 -9.62 -20.94
CA PHE A 100 -24.77 -9.76 -22.39
C PHE A 100 -25.44 -11.08 -22.80
N VAL A 101 -25.05 -12.20 -22.19
CA VAL A 101 -25.67 -13.51 -22.45
C VAL A 101 -27.16 -13.51 -22.07
N ILE A 102 -27.50 -12.96 -20.90
CA ILE A 102 -28.89 -12.84 -20.45
C ILE A 102 -29.71 -11.94 -21.40
N TYR A 103 -29.12 -10.82 -21.84
CA TYR A 103 -29.74 -9.92 -22.80
C TYR A 103 -30.07 -10.62 -24.13
N LYS A 104 -29.11 -11.35 -24.74
CA LYS A 104 -29.38 -12.09 -25.98
C LYS A 104 -30.47 -13.15 -25.80
N LYS A 105 -30.46 -13.89 -24.67
CA LYS A 105 -31.46 -14.91 -24.36
C LYS A 105 -32.87 -14.33 -24.21
N LYS A 106 -33.03 -13.13 -23.65
CA LYS A 106 -34.32 -12.43 -23.58
C LYS A 106 -34.81 -11.98 -24.95
N ASN A 107 -33.93 -11.46 -25.81
CA ASN A 107 -34.31 -11.00 -27.14
C ASN A 107 -34.65 -12.15 -28.10
N ALA A 108 -33.99 -13.30 -27.98
CA ALA A 108 -34.31 -14.50 -28.75
C ALA A 108 -35.69 -15.12 -28.41
N LYS A 109 -36.28 -14.75 -27.27
CA LYS A 109 -37.61 -15.23 -26.83
C LYS A 109 -38.75 -14.24 -27.12
N ARG A 110 -38.48 -13.06 -27.69
CA ARG A 110 -39.58 -12.21 -28.18
C ARG A 110 -40.14 -12.85 -29.46
N PRO A 111 -41.47 -13.10 -29.57
CA PRO A 111 -42.06 -13.48 -30.84
C PRO A 111 -41.78 -12.38 -31.89
N PRO A 112 -41.72 -12.72 -33.19
CA PRO A 112 -41.55 -11.71 -34.22
C PRO A 112 -42.60 -10.61 -34.04
N SER A 113 -42.18 -9.35 -34.21
CA SER A 113 -43.07 -8.20 -34.24
C SER A 113 -44.25 -8.52 -35.17
N PRO A 114 -45.50 -8.11 -34.87
CA PRO A 114 -46.61 -8.31 -35.78
C PRO A 114 -46.23 -7.76 -37.16
N ILE A 115 -46.47 -8.55 -38.21
CA ILE A 115 -46.28 -8.11 -39.58
C ILE A 115 -47.38 -7.08 -39.86
N ASN A 116 -47.01 -5.81 -39.86
CA ASN A 116 -47.90 -4.71 -40.23
C ASN A 116 -47.94 -4.58 -41.76
N ASN A 117 -48.31 -5.64 -42.47
CA ASN A 117 -48.51 -5.58 -43.93
C ASN A 117 -49.98 -5.21 -44.20
N PRO A 118 -50.28 -4.04 -44.79
CA PRO A 118 -51.65 -3.61 -45.05
C PRO A 118 -52.40 -4.54 -46.02
N GLU A 119 -51.71 -5.21 -46.94
CA GLU A 119 -52.31 -6.22 -47.85
C GLU A 119 -52.94 -7.41 -47.12
N VAL A 120 -52.35 -7.86 -45.99
CA VAL A 120 -52.88 -9.01 -45.22
C VAL A 120 -54.13 -8.62 -44.44
N LEU A 121 -54.28 -7.34 -44.08
CA LEU A 121 -55.45 -6.84 -43.36
C LEU A 121 -56.67 -6.68 -44.30
N GLU A 122 -56.44 -6.50 -45.60
CA GLU A 122 -57.49 -6.37 -46.62
C GLU A 122 -58.08 -7.74 -47.00
N GLU A 123 -57.26 -8.78 -47.13
CA GLU A 123 -57.69 -10.17 -47.37
C GLU A 123 -58.54 -10.78 -46.22
N LEU A 124 -58.41 -10.25 -45.01
CA LEU A 124 -59.13 -10.73 -43.82
C LEU A 124 -60.44 -9.98 -43.56
N ASN A 125 -60.86 -9.07 -44.44
CA ASN A 125 -62.14 -8.38 -44.32
C ASN A 125 -63.25 -9.18 -45.05
N PRO A 126 -64.13 -9.92 -44.35
CA PRO A 126 -65.16 -10.73 -44.99
C PRO A 126 -66.35 -9.91 -45.53
N ASN A 127 -66.23 -8.58 -45.65
CA ASN A 127 -67.32 -7.67 -45.99
C ASN A 127 -66.95 -6.60 -47.06
N ALA A 128 -66.10 -6.92 -48.04
CA ALA A 128 -65.91 -6.10 -49.24
C ALA A 128 -66.68 -6.66 -50.44
#